data_AF-A0A1Z9G6E3-F1
#
_entry.id   AF-A0A1Z9G6E3-F1
#
_cell.length_a   1.000
_cell.length_b   1.000
_cell.length_c   1.000
_cell.angle_alpha   90.00
_cell.angle_beta   90.00
_cell.angle_gamma   90.00
#
_symmetry.space_group_name_H-M   'P 1'
#
loop_
_entity.id
_entity.type
_entity.pdbx_description
1 polymer ?
#
loop_
_entity_poly.entity_id
_entity_poly.type
_entity_poly.pdbx_seq_one_letter_code
_entity_poly.pdbx_strand_id
1 'polypeptide(L)'
;MMSEASPRVVSLLPSATDIIAALGAQDLLVGVSHSCDDMWSHLPVLTSTLIDKNASAAEIDAQVKSQPGPLYALDIDQLETLAPDIVISQDLCDVCAVPSGDVEDALQSLSSAPALVTLAPFRLADIPDCFAQIGLVIGQVGAAETLQDRWRAALAPYRDCFIDYGLSIAFLDWLDPPFAAGHWVPDIINWTGCRSALAQAGQPSHEITWDAVRDSGADIIMAACCGQSEHTAHAAGQTVPDDLHVHILDGAKHFSRPSPTIMESMRYFADTIEALRA
;
A
#
# COMPACT_ATOMS: atom_id res chain seq x y z
N MET A 1 -17.58 -6.31 37.62
CA MET A 1 -16.68 -6.31 36.45
C MET A 1 -17.34 -5.42 35.43
N MET A 2 -16.82 -4.20 35.28
CA MET A 2 -17.27 -3.32 34.21
C MET A 2 -16.88 -4.01 32.90
N SER A 3 -17.85 -4.20 32.02
CA SER A 3 -17.57 -4.50 30.62
C SER A 3 -16.68 -3.37 30.12
N GLU A 4 -15.40 -3.63 29.85
CA GLU A 4 -14.63 -2.71 29.01
C GLU A 4 -15.37 -2.63 27.67
N ALA A 5 -15.82 -1.43 27.31
CA ALA A 5 -16.44 -1.23 26.01
C ALA A 5 -15.39 -1.56 24.94
N SER A 6 -15.79 -2.26 23.87
CA SER A 6 -14.89 -2.54 22.75
C SER A 6 -14.39 -1.23 22.13
N PRO A 7 -13.09 -1.12 21.80
CA PRO A 7 -12.49 0.14 21.38
C PRO A 7 -13.06 0.61 20.03
N ARG A 8 -13.23 1.91 19.89
CA ARG A 8 -13.67 2.58 18.66
C ARG A 8 -12.46 2.98 17.84
N VAL A 9 -12.35 2.44 16.62
CA VAL A 9 -11.15 2.58 15.79
C VAL A 9 -11.45 3.41 14.54
N VAL A 10 -10.63 4.42 14.28
CA VAL A 10 -10.58 5.10 12.97
C VAL A 10 -9.35 4.62 12.23
N SER A 11 -9.53 4.23 10.97
CA SER A 11 -8.45 3.83 10.06
C SER A 11 -8.24 4.90 8.97
N LEU A 12 -7.08 5.54 8.96
CA LEU A 12 -6.76 6.60 7.98
C LEU A 12 -6.09 6.08 6.70
N LEU A 13 -6.05 4.76 6.50
CA LEU A 13 -5.43 4.12 5.34
C LEU A 13 -6.13 2.79 4.97
N PRO A 14 -6.21 2.42 3.68
CA PRO A 14 -6.84 1.16 3.27
C PRO A 14 -6.17 -0.08 3.87
N SER A 15 -4.84 -0.09 3.98
CA SER A 15 -4.11 -1.25 4.51
C SER A 15 -4.43 -1.55 5.97
N ALA A 16 -4.59 -0.53 6.83
CA ALA A 16 -5.03 -0.76 8.22
C ALA A 16 -6.47 -1.26 8.28
N THR A 17 -7.36 -0.76 7.41
CA THR A 17 -8.74 -1.24 7.30
C THR A 17 -8.78 -2.72 6.89
N ASP A 18 -7.99 -3.11 5.89
CA ASP A 18 -7.85 -4.50 5.43
C ASP A 18 -7.34 -5.41 6.56
N ILE A 19 -6.35 -4.95 7.34
CA ILE A 19 -5.81 -5.71 8.47
C ILE A 19 -6.89 -5.90 9.55
N ILE A 20 -7.59 -4.84 9.95
CA ILE A 20 -8.66 -4.93 10.96
C ILE A 20 -9.75 -5.91 10.51
N ALA A 21 -10.15 -5.86 9.24
CA ALA A 21 -11.11 -6.81 8.67
C ALA A 21 -10.57 -8.25 8.68
N ALA A 22 -9.30 -8.46 8.33
CA ALA A 22 -8.67 -9.78 8.35
C ALA A 22 -8.50 -10.36 9.77
N LEU A 23 -8.42 -9.49 10.79
CA LEU A 23 -8.45 -9.87 12.19
C LEU A 23 -9.86 -10.19 12.72
N GLY A 24 -10.91 -10.04 11.88
CA GLY A 24 -12.30 -10.27 12.26
C GLY A 24 -12.88 -9.18 13.17
N ALA A 25 -12.31 -7.98 13.13
CA ALA A 25 -12.62 -6.87 14.03
C ALA A 25 -13.22 -5.66 13.30
N GLN A 26 -13.82 -5.87 12.13
CA GLN A 26 -14.43 -4.81 11.34
C GLN A 26 -15.51 -4.01 12.09
N ASP A 27 -16.20 -4.63 13.05
CA ASP A 27 -17.25 -3.97 13.85
C ASP A 27 -16.68 -2.90 14.81
N LEU A 28 -15.35 -2.85 15.01
CA LEU A 28 -14.68 -1.81 15.79
C LEU A 28 -14.47 -0.52 14.98
N LEU A 29 -14.55 -0.59 13.65
CA LEU A 29 -14.33 0.56 12.78
C LEU A 29 -15.50 1.55 12.90
N VAL A 30 -15.17 2.81 13.20
CA VAL A 30 -16.14 3.92 13.27
C VAL A 30 -15.87 4.99 12.22
N GLY A 31 -14.78 4.86 11.46
CA GLY A 31 -14.42 5.79 10.40
C GLY A 31 -13.24 5.26 9.56
N VAL A 32 -13.23 5.61 8.27
CA VAL A 32 -12.24 5.14 7.29
C VAL A 32 -11.68 6.29 6.44
N SER A 33 -10.63 6.02 5.68
CA SER A 33 -10.09 6.96 4.69
C SER A 33 -10.89 6.98 3.38
N HIS A 34 -10.80 8.07 2.62
CA HIS A 34 -11.41 8.17 1.28
C HIS A 34 -10.86 7.21 0.23
N SER A 35 -9.73 6.54 0.53
CA SER A 35 -9.12 5.56 -0.37
C SER A 35 -9.55 4.13 -0.06
N CYS A 36 -10.39 3.92 0.96
CA CYS A 36 -10.97 2.61 1.27
C CYS A 36 -12.03 2.22 0.24
N ASP A 37 -12.17 0.92 0.00
CA ASP A 37 -13.08 0.38 -1.01
C ASP A 37 -14.56 0.64 -0.66
N ASP A 38 -15.43 0.65 -1.67
CA ASP A 38 -16.88 0.97 -1.55
C ASP A 38 -17.64 0.13 -0.51
N MET A 39 -17.14 -1.06 -0.17
CA MET A 39 -17.74 -1.88 0.90
C MET A 39 -17.77 -1.16 2.25
N TRP A 40 -16.87 -0.20 2.47
CA TRP A 40 -16.78 0.63 3.67
C TRP A 40 -17.60 1.92 3.59
N SER A 41 -18.35 2.15 2.52
CA SER A 41 -19.18 3.36 2.31
C SER A 41 -20.29 3.58 3.36
N HIS A 42 -20.57 2.57 4.17
CA HIS A 42 -21.48 2.67 5.31
C HIS A 42 -20.84 3.36 6.53
N LEU A 43 -19.52 3.53 6.55
CA LEU A 43 -18.79 4.25 7.58
C LEU A 43 -18.48 5.69 7.15
N PRO A 44 -18.39 6.62 8.11
CA PRO A 44 -17.92 7.98 7.84
C PRO A 44 -16.50 7.99 7.23
N VAL A 45 -16.28 8.91 6.31
CA VAL A 45 -15.01 9.08 5.59
C VAL A 45 -14.27 10.30 6.14
N LEU A 46 -13.09 10.08 6.71
CA LEU A 46 -12.38 11.08 7.54
C LEU A 46 -11.26 11.80 6.80
N THR A 47 -10.89 11.36 5.62
CA THR A 47 -9.87 12.03 4.80
C THR A 47 -10.44 12.45 3.47
N SER A 48 -9.82 13.41 2.80
CA SER A 48 -10.11 13.75 1.41
C SER A 48 -8.81 14.11 0.69
N THR A 49 -8.79 13.97 -0.64
CA THR A 49 -7.65 14.35 -1.48
C THR A 49 -7.87 15.73 -2.09
N LEU A 50 -6.82 16.53 -2.20
CA LEU A 50 -6.83 17.76 -3.00
C LEU A 50 -6.45 17.51 -4.47
N ILE A 51 -5.98 16.30 -4.78
CA ILE A 51 -5.58 15.86 -6.12
C ILE A 51 -6.79 15.38 -6.91
N ASP A 52 -6.95 15.86 -8.15
CA ASP A 52 -7.94 15.35 -9.10
C ASP A 52 -7.52 13.97 -9.60
N LYS A 53 -8.17 12.93 -9.07
CA LYS A 53 -7.92 11.53 -9.43
C LYS A 53 -8.35 11.17 -10.86
N ASN A 54 -9.10 12.04 -11.56
CA ASN A 54 -9.52 11.81 -12.95
C ASN A 54 -8.55 12.43 -13.96
N ALA A 55 -7.54 13.17 -13.51
CA ALA A 55 -6.51 13.74 -14.36
C ALA A 55 -5.58 12.66 -14.92
N SER A 56 -4.81 12.99 -15.96
CA SER A 56 -3.79 12.09 -16.50
C SER A 56 -2.65 11.84 -15.51
N ALA A 57 -1.86 10.78 -15.74
CA ALA A 57 -0.75 10.41 -14.86
C ALA A 57 0.27 11.55 -14.66
N ALA A 58 0.66 12.26 -15.74
CA ALA A 58 1.53 13.43 -15.67
C ALA A 58 0.89 14.62 -14.94
N GLU A 59 -0.42 14.85 -15.12
CA GLU A 59 -1.12 15.92 -14.42
C GLU A 59 -1.24 15.63 -12.92
N ILE A 60 -1.40 14.37 -12.52
CA ILE A 60 -1.37 13.94 -11.12
C ILE A 60 0.01 14.19 -10.53
N ASP A 61 1.09 13.78 -11.20
CA ASP A 61 2.47 14.05 -10.75
C ASP A 61 2.75 15.55 -10.61
N ALA A 62 2.31 16.36 -11.59
CA ALA A 62 2.44 17.80 -11.54
C ALA A 62 1.65 18.43 -10.38
N GLN A 63 0.43 17.95 -10.09
CA GLN A 63 -0.35 18.39 -8.93
C GLN A 63 0.37 18.05 -7.62
N VAL A 64 0.87 16.82 -7.47
CA VAL A 64 1.62 16.38 -6.28
C VAL A 64 2.86 17.25 -6.07
N LYS A 65 3.65 17.49 -7.12
CA LYS A 65 4.89 18.30 -7.04
C LYS A 65 4.63 19.79 -6.79
N SER A 66 3.50 20.32 -7.25
CA SER A 66 3.17 21.74 -7.13
C SER A 66 2.44 22.09 -5.83
N GLN A 67 1.99 21.10 -5.05
CA GLN A 67 1.26 21.32 -3.81
C GLN A 67 2.20 21.76 -2.67
N PRO A 68 2.07 23.00 -2.15
CA PRO A 68 2.98 23.51 -1.12
C PRO A 68 2.60 23.08 0.32
N GLY A 69 1.56 22.25 0.47
CA GLY A 69 1.00 21.78 1.75
C GLY A 69 0.53 20.32 1.66
N PRO A 70 -0.15 19.80 2.70
CA PRO A 70 -0.55 18.39 2.72
C PRO A 70 -1.48 18.05 1.54
N LEU A 71 -1.26 16.88 0.96
CA LEU A 71 -2.03 16.37 -0.19
C LEU A 71 -3.43 15.89 0.22
N TYR A 72 -3.62 15.67 1.52
CA TYR A 72 -4.84 15.19 2.12
C TYR A 72 -5.29 16.08 3.26
N ALA A 73 -6.61 16.24 3.39
CA ALA A 73 -7.22 16.91 4.52
C ALA A 73 -7.90 15.89 5.45
N LEU A 74 -7.71 16.06 6.76
CA LEU A 74 -8.34 15.27 7.82
C LEU A 74 -9.56 16.02 8.37
N ASP A 75 -10.71 15.35 8.49
CA ASP A 75 -11.93 15.92 9.05
C ASP A 75 -11.91 15.85 10.58
N ILE A 76 -11.40 16.91 11.20
CA ILE A 76 -11.23 17.03 12.65
C ILE A 76 -12.58 17.07 13.38
N ASP A 77 -13.57 17.79 12.82
CA ASP A 77 -14.90 17.91 13.43
C ASP A 77 -15.60 16.55 13.48
N GLN A 78 -15.43 15.74 12.43
CA GLN A 78 -15.97 14.39 12.39
C GLN A 78 -15.19 13.44 13.30
N LEU A 79 -13.87 13.56 13.42
CA LEU A 79 -13.08 12.82 14.41
C LEU A 79 -13.55 13.12 15.84
N GLU A 80 -13.74 14.40 16.18
CA GLU A 80 -14.24 14.83 17.50
C GLU A 80 -15.64 14.25 17.78
N THR A 81 -16.52 14.29 16.77
CA THR A 81 -17.87 13.72 16.86
C THR A 81 -17.84 12.20 17.06
N LEU A 82 -16.93 11.50 16.38
CA LEU A 82 -16.79 10.05 16.49
C LEU A 82 -16.15 9.62 17.80
N ALA A 83 -15.37 10.47 18.46
CA ALA A 83 -14.67 10.19 19.71
C ALA A 83 -14.01 8.79 19.69
N PRO A 84 -13.06 8.53 18.76
CA PRO A 84 -12.38 7.26 18.71
C PRO A 84 -11.50 7.05 19.93
N ASP A 85 -11.25 5.80 20.28
CA ASP A 85 -10.23 5.43 21.28
C ASP A 85 -8.86 5.26 20.60
N ILE A 86 -8.85 4.88 19.32
CA ILE A 86 -7.65 4.57 18.53
C ILE A 86 -7.78 5.19 17.14
N VAL A 87 -6.72 5.85 16.69
CA VAL A 87 -6.55 6.29 15.30
C VAL A 87 -5.33 5.58 14.72
N ILE A 88 -5.50 4.91 13.59
CA ILE A 88 -4.41 4.24 12.89
C ILE A 88 -4.03 5.04 11.64
N SER A 89 -2.74 5.38 11.53
CA SER A 89 -2.16 6.10 10.40
C SER A 89 -0.95 5.34 9.82
N GLN A 90 -0.32 5.90 8.79
CA GLN A 90 0.87 5.34 8.15
C GLN A 90 1.98 6.39 7.99
N ASP A 91 3.22 5.95 8.12
CA ASP A 91 4.42 6.72 7.78
C ASP A 91 5.22 5.94 6.72
N LEU A 92 4.76 6.01 5.47
CA LEU A 92 5.33 5.26 4.35
C LEU A 92 5.50 6.12 3.09
N CYS A 93 4.52 6.98 2.81
CA CYS A 93 4.54 7.82 1.63
C CYS A 93 3.78 9.12 1.90
N ASP A 94 4.51 10.24 1.84
CA ASP A 94 3.95 11.58 1.97
C ASP A 94 2.90 11.90 0.88
N VAL A 95 2.90 11.11 -0.21
CA VAL A 95 1.96 11.24 -1.33
C VAL A 95 0.67 10.45 -1.12
N CYS A 96 0.67 9.37 -0.34
CA CYS A 96 -0.47 8.45 -0.24
C CYS A 96 -1.20 8.50 1.10
N ALA A 97 -0.60 9.10 2.12
CA ALA A 97 -1.17 9.23 3.46
C ALA A 97 -1.07 10.68 3.96
N VAL A 98 -1.90 11.03 4.94
CA VAL A 98 -1.73 12.27 5.70
C VAL A 98 -0.41 12.14 6.47
N PRO A 99 0.53 13.11 6.36
CA PRO A 99 1.79 13.07 7.10
C PRO A 99 1.56 12.87 8.60
N SER A 100 2.39 12.05 9.23
CA SER A 100 2.23 11.65 10.64
C SER A 100 2.21 12.85 11.62
N GLY A 101 3.02 13.88 11.36
CA GLY A 101 3.05 15.11 12.17
C GLY A 101 1.73 15.90 12.15
N ASP A 102 1.06 15.97 10.99
CA ASP A 102 -0.22 16.67 10.86
C ASP A 102 -1.34 15.90 11.60
N VAL A 103 -1.25 14.57 11.65
CA VAL A 103 -2.16 13.73 12.44
C VAL A 103 -1.92 13.92 13.94
N GLU A 104 -0.67 13.89 14.40
CA GLU A 104 -0.35 14.11 15.82
C GLU A 104 -0.88 15.45 16.33
N ASP A 105 -0.62 16.53 15.61
CA ASP A 105 -1.08 17.87 15.97
C ASP A 105 -2.62 17.96 15.95
N ALA A 106 -3.26 17.34 14.96
CA ALA A 106 -4.71 17.24 14.90
C ALA A 106 -5.30 16.52 16.12
N LEU A 107 -4.72 15.37 16.51
CA LEU A 107 -5.23 14.57 17.62
C LEU A 107 -5.02 15.23 18.99
N GLN A 108 -4.01 16.08 19.15
CA GLN A 108 -3.81 16.87 20.38
C GLN A 108 -4.97 17.84 20.66
N SER A 109 -5.71 18.24 19.62
CA SER A 109 -6.85 19.16 19.76
C SER A 109 -8.17 18.46 20.13
N LEU A 110 -8.22 17.13 20.05
CA LEU A 110 -9.43 16.35 20.29
C LEU A 110 -9.69 16.14 21.78
N SER A 111 -10.94 16.29 22.22
CA SER A 111 -11.32 16.03 23.61
C SER A 111 -11.24 14.55 23.98
N SER A 112 -11.36 13.67 22.97
CA SER A 112 -11.31 12.20 23.12
C SER A 112 -9.91 11.66 23.37
N ALA A 113 -8.86 12.42 23.02
CA ALA A 113 -7.45 12.04 23.17
C ALA A 113 -7.15 10.57 22.74
N PRO A 114 -7.47 10.19 21.49
CA PRO A 114 -7.25 8.83 21.00
C PRO A 114 -5.77 8.45 21.01
N ALA A 115 -5.49 7.16 21.17
CA ALA A 115 -4.16 6.62 20.93
C ALA A 115 -3.85 6.63 19.42
N LEU A 116 -2.75 7.25 19.02
CA LEU A 116 -2.25 7.18 17.65
C LEU A 116 -1.38 5.92 17.47
N VAL A 117 -1.67 5.15 16.43
CA VAL A 117 -0.89 3.99 16.01
C VAL A 117 -0.38 4.26 14.60
N THR A 118 0.91 4.49 14.45
CA THR A 118 1.55 4.72 13.15
C THR A 118 2.19 3.44 12.67
N LEU A 119 1.80 2.99 11.47
CA LEU A 119 2.38 1.82 10.79
C LEU A 119 3.47 2.28 9.82
N ALA A 120 4.58 1.57 9.75
CA ALA A 120 5.68 1.91 8.84
C ALA A 120 6.31 0.66 8.17
N PRO A 121 5.55 -0.11 7.37
CA PRO A 121 6.06 -1.32 6.75
C PRO A 121 6.87 -1.01 5.48
N PHE A 122 8.19 -0.82 5.62
CA PHE A 122 9.07 -0.55 4.47
C PHE A 122 9.49 -1.82 3.74
N ARG A 123 9.45 -2.98 4.40
CA ARG A 123 9.88 -4.28 3.87
C ARG A 123 8.74 -5.29 3.86
N LEU A 124 8.87 -6.33 3.06
CA LEU A 124 7.88 -7.42 3.02
C LEU A 124 7.74 -8.11 4.39
N ALA A 125 8.85 -8.16 5.15
CA ALA A 125 8.88 -8.73 6.50
C ALA A 125 8.19 -7.86 7.55
N ASP A 126 8.02 -6.55 7.31
CA ASP A 126 7.42 -5.62 8.28
C ASP A 126 5.89 -5.68 8.27
N ILE A 127 5.30 -6.17 7.17
CA ILE A 127 3.84 -6.29 7.00
C ILE A 127 3.21 -7.16 8.11
N PRO A 128 3.69 -8.39 8.40
CA PRO A 128 3.15 -9.17 9.51
C PRO A 128 3.36 -8.54 10.89
N ASP A 129 4.33 -7.64 11.07
CA ASP A 129 4.49 -6.89 12.33
C ASP A 129 3.37 -5.85 12.50
N CYS A 130 2.87 -5.26 11.40
CA CYS A 130 1.67 -4.42 11.42
C CYS A 130 0.43 -5.22 11.88
N PHE A 131 0.33 -6.51 11.54
CA PHE A 131 -0.77 -7.36 12.03
C PHE A 131 -0.71 -7.50 13.55
N ALA A 132 0.49 -7.74 14.10
CA ALA A 132 0.70 -7.83 15.54
C ALA A 132 0.45 -6.49 16.25
N GLN A 133 0.92 -5.38 15.69
CA GLN A 133 0.73 -4.04 16.25
C GLN A 133 -0.76 -3.69 16.34
N ILE A 134 -1.52 -3.89 15.25
CA ILE A 134 -2.97 -3.67 15.23
C ILE A 134 -3.66 -4.64 16.19
N GLY A 135 -3.34 -5.95 16.11
CA GLY A 135 -3.92 -6.97 16.97
C GLY A 135 -3.74 -6.68 18.45
N LEU A 136 -2.59 -6.15 18.86
CA LEU A 136 -2.33 -5.75 20.24
C LEU A 136 -3.25 -4.61 20.69
N VAL A 137 -3.34 -3.53 19.91
CA VAL A 137 -4.09 -2.32 20.32
C VAL A 137 -5.60 -2.52 20.30
N ILE A 138 -6.12 -3.40 19.45
CA ILE A 138 -7.57 -3.70 19.38
C ILE A 138 -7.97 -4.93 20.22
N GLY A 139 -7.03 -5.56 20.95
CA GLY A 139 -7.29 -6.72 21.80
C GLY A 139 -7.50 -8.04 21.05
N GLN A 140 -6.99 -8.17 19.83
CA GLN A 140 -7.12 -9.32 18.93
C GLN A 140 -5.79 -10.04 18.66
N VAL A 141 -4.97 -10.24 19.72
CA VAL A 141 -3.63 -10.84 19.62
C VAL A 141 -3.66 -12.23 18.98
N GLY A 142 -4.57 -13.12 19.40
CA GLY A 142 -4.65 -14.48 18.85
C GLY A 142 -5.06 -14.53 17.37
N ALA A 143 -5.90 -13.59 16.93
CA ALA A 143 -6.24 -13.45 15.51
C ALA A 143 -5.03 -12.95 14.70
N ALA A 144 -4.23 -12.04 15.26
CA ALA A 144 -3.01 -11.57 14.63
C ALA A 144 -1.96 -12.66 14.48
N GLU A 145 -1.72 -13.47 15.52
CA GLU A 145 -0.83 -14.64 15.45
C GLU A 145 -1.28 -15.62 14.35
N THR A 146 -2.59 -15.91 14.31
CA THR A 146 -3.17 -16.77 13.27
C THR A 146 -2.98 -16.20 11.85
N LEU A 147 -3.13 -14.87 11.70
CA LEU A 147 -2.91 -14.19 10.42
C LEU A 147 -1.43 -14.18 10.01
N GLN A 148 -0.50 -14.02 10.95
CA GLN A 148 0.94 -14.15 10.71
C GLN A 148 1.32 -15.58 10.29
N ASP A 149 0.70 -16.60 10.87
CA ASP A 149 0.90 -18.00 10.46
C ASP A 149 0.40 -18.24 9.04
N ARG A 150 -0.79 -17.75 8.72
CA ARG A 150 -1.35 -17.80 7.36
C ARG A 150 -0.45 -17.07 6.36
N TRP A 151 0.07 -15.90 6.73
CA TRP A 151 1.02 -15.14 5.91
C TRP A 151 2.26 -15.95 5.56
N ARG A 152 2.92 -16.54 6.57
CA ARG A 152 4.11 -17.39 6.34
C ARG A 152 3.79 -18.58 5.46
N ALA A 153 2.66 -19.26 5.70
CA ALA A 153 2.24 -20.40 4.89
C ALA A 153 1.93 -20.01 3.44
N ALA A 154 1.32 -18.84 3.20
CA ALA A 154 0.97 -18.35 1.88
C ALA A 154 2.20 -17.93 1.06
N LEU A 155 3.23 -17.36 1.69
CA LEU A 155 4.46 -16.93 1.01
C LEU A 155 5.46 -18.07 0.77
N ALA A 156 5.43 -19.12 1.59
CA ALA A 156 6.41 -20.21 1.54
C ALA A 156 6.57 -20.88 0.15
N PRO A 157 5.50 -21.16 -0.62
CA PRO A 157 5.64 -21.80 -1.94
C PRO A 157 6.41 -20.96 -2.96
N TYR A 158 6.41 -19.64 -2.80
CA TYR A 158 7.06 -18.72 -3.74
C TYR A 158 8.52 -18.47 -3.40
N ARG A 159 9.03 -19.00 -2.28
CA ARG A 159 10.41 -18.74 -1.87
C ARG A 159 11.39 -19.41 -2.85
N ASP A 160 12.23 -18.61 -3.48
CA ASP A 160 13.27 -19.03 -4.44
C ASP A 160 12.71 -19.85 -5.64
N CYS A 161 11.40 -19.76 -5.94
CA CYS A 161 10.76 -20.62 -6.94
C CYS A 161 11.28 -20.40 -8.38
N PHE A 162 11.96 -19.29 -8.64
CA PHE A 162 12.57 -18.94 -9.93
C PHE A 162 14.09 -18.76 -9.87
N ILE A 163 14.76 -19.22 -8.80
CA ILE A 163 16.20 -18.98 -8.60
C ILE A 163 17.07 -19.54 -9.74
N ASP A 164 16.71 -20.69 -10.30
CA ASP A 164 17.49 -21.36 -11.35
C ASP A 164 17.45 -20.63 -12.70
N TYR A 165 16.52 -19.71 -12.90
CA TYR A 165 16.40 -18.92 -14.13
C TYR A 165 17.26 -17.67 -14.11
N GLY A 166 17.70 -17.21 -12.93
CA GLY A 166 18.55 -16.02 -12.80
C GLY A 166 17.91 -14.73 -13.31
N LEU A 167 16.58 -14.65 -13.32
CA LEU A 167 15.84 -13.51 -13.88
C LEU A 167 16.05 -12.22 -13.07
N SER A 168 16.11 -11.12 -13.78
CA SER A 168 16.05 -9.77 -13.24
C SER A 168 14.78 -9.05 -13.70
N ILE A 169 14.14 -8.35 -12.76
CA ILE A 169 12.83 -7.73 -12.97
C ILE A 169 12.93 -6.23 -12.66
N ALA A 170 12.60 -5.41 -13.64
CA ALA A 170 12.31 -3.99 -13.47
C ALA A 170 10.82 -3.85 -13.11
N PHE A 171 10.51 -3.21 -11.99
CA PHE A 171 9.14 -3.05 -11.53
C PHE A 171 8.85 -1.56 -11.32
N LEU A 172 7.79 -1.08 -11.99
CA LEU A 172 7.36 0.30 -11.96
C LEU A 172 6.03 0.45 -11.21
N ASP A 173 5.89 1.48 -10.39
CA ASP A 173 4.62 1.82 -9.72
C ASP A 173 3.93 3.06 -10.32
N TRP A 174 4.57 3.71 -11.29
CA TRP A 174 4.00 4.76 -12.13
C TRP A 174 4.70 4.76 -13.51
N LEU A 175 4.00 5.25 -14.55
CA LEU A 175 4.49 5.23 -15.93
C LEU A 175 4.80 6.61 -16.51
N ASP A 176 4.27 7.70 -15.94
CA ASP A 176 4.47 9.05 -16.46
C ASP A 176 4.56 10.13 -15.35
N PRO A 177 5.79 10.58 -15.00
CA PRO A 177 7.07 9.97 -15.39
C PRO A 177 7.21 8.56 -14.79
N PRO A 178 8.11 7.70 -15.29
CA PRO A 178 8.24 6.36 -14.73
C PRO A 178 8.84 6.43 -13.31
N PHE A 179 8.28 5.68 -12.38
CA PHE A 179 8.81 5.51 -11.03
C PHE A 179 9.21 4.06 -10.80
N ALA A 180 10.39 3.85 -10.25
CA ALA A 180 10.85 2.53 -9.81
C ALA A 180 10.19 2.19 -8.46
N ALA A 181 9.51 1.05 -8.41
CA ALA A 181 8.76 0.62 -7.23
C ALA A 181 9.70 0.24 -6.08
N GLY A 182 9.57 0.93 -4.95
CA GLY A 182 10.36 0.72 -3.74
C GLY A 182 9.66 -0.13 -2.68
N HIS A 183 9.98 0.15 -1.42
CA HIS A 183 9.46 -0.47 -0.22
C HIS A 183 9.59 -2.00 -0.24
N TRP A 184 8.48 -2.72 -0.13
CA TRP A 184 8.44 -4.19 -0.12
C TRP A 184 8.47 -4.79 -1.52
N VAL A 185 8.29 -4.01 -2.60
CA VAL A 185 8.24 -4.56 -3.96
C VAL A 185 9.56 -5.23 -4.36
N PRO A 186 10.75 -4.65 -4.08
CA PRO A 186 12.01 -5.37 -4.27
C PRO A 186 12.12 -6.64 -3.41
N ASP A 187 11.58 -6.65 -2.18
CA ASP A 187 11.54 -7.87 -1.37
C ASP A 187 10.63 -8.93 -2.00
N ILE A 188 9.48 -8.57 -2.60
CA ILE A 188 8.61 -9.51 -3.35
C ILE A 188 9.38 -10.15 -4.51
N ILE A 189 10.09 -9.34 -5.30
CA ILE A 189 10.91 -9.82 -6.44
C ILE A 189 12.00 -10.76 -5.94
N ASN A 190 12.73 -10.35 -4.90
CA ASN A 190 13.83 -11.13 -4.36
C ASN A 190 13.34 -12.41 -3.67
N TRP A 191 12.14 -12.40 -3.08
CA TRP A 191 11.55 -13.57 -2.44
C TRP A 191 11.35 -14.72 -3.43
N THR A 192 11.04 -14.42 -4.70
CA THR A 192 10.87 -15.45 -5.73
C THR A 192 12.17 -16.01 -6.29
N GLY A 193 13.32 -15.51 -5.82
CA GLY A 193 14.64 -15.85 -6.37
C GLY A 193 15.01 -15.05 -7.62
N CYS A 194 14.15 -14.11 -8.05
CA CYS A 194 14.49 -13.12 -9.06
C CYS A 194 15.30 -11.97 -8.44
N ARG A 195 15.89 -11.11 -9.26
CA ARG A 195 16.64 -9.92 -8.82
C ARG A 195 15.90 -8.64 -9.17
N SER A 196 15.62 -7.77 -8.19
CA SER A 196 15.13 -6.42 -8.50
C SER A 196 16.18 -5.61 -9.27
N ALA A 197 15.81 -5.06 -10.42
CA ALA A 197 16.72 -4.36 -11.32
C ALA A 197 16.80 -2.85 -11.06
N LEU A 198 15.75 -2.23 -10.53
CA LEU A 198 15.62 -0.77 -10.44
C LEU A 198 15.71 -0.22 -9.00
N ALA A 199 15.40 -1.02 -7.98
CA ALA A 199 15.28 -0.53 -6.61
C ALA A 199 15.82 -1.52 -5.58
N GLN A 200 16.07 -1.01 -4.37
CA GLN A 200 16.53 -1.80 -3.23
C GLN A 200 15.40 -1.93 -2.20
N ALA A 201 15.34 -3.09 -1.55
CA ALA A 201 14.33 -3.36 -0.52
C ALA A 201 14.38 -2.32 0.60
N GLY A 202 13.21 -1.85 1.02
CA GLY A 202 13.06 -0.85 2.08
C GLY A 202 13.35 0.59 1.66
N GLN A 203 13.83 0.86 0.44
CA GLN A 203 14.00 2.23 -0.06
C GLN A 203 12.70 2.73 -0.69
N PRO A 204 12.35 4.02 -0.57
CA PRO A 204 11.13 4.55 -1.17
C PRO A 204 11.14 4.42 -2.70
N SER A 205 9.94 4.40 -3.29
CA SER A 205 9.80 4.56 -4.74
C SER A 205 10.40 5.89 -5.18
N HIS A 206 11.02 5.91 -6.36
CA HIS A 206 11.69 7.11 -6.87
C HIS A 206 11.51 7.25 -8.37
N GLU A 207 11.43 8.50 -8.82
CA GLU A 207 11.35 8.84 -10.23
C GLU A 207 12.62 8.38 -10.96
N ILE A 208 12.43 7.79 -12.14
CA ILE A 208 13.49 7.31 -13.02
C ILE A 208 13.24 7.82 -14.44
N THR A 209 14.19 7.58 -15.36
CA THR A 209 14.01 7.84 -16.78
C THR A 209 13.77 6.54 -17.54
N TRP A 210 13.07 6.62 -18.67
CA TRP A 210 12.92 5.47 -19.56
C TRP A 210 14.26 4.94 -20.09
N ASP A 211 15.28 5.80 -20.24
CA ASP A 211 16.64 5.38 -20.58
C ASP A 211 17.26 4.55 -19.45
N ALA A 212 17.06 4.92 -18.19
CA ALA A 212 17.55 4.11 -17.08
C ALA A 212 16.79 2.78 -16.93
N VAL A 213 15.48 2.74 -17.25
CA VAL A 213 14.73 1.48 -17.35
C VAL A 213 15.33 0.58 -18.43
N ARG A 214 15.68 1.14 -19.59
CA ARG A 214 16.34 0.42 -20.70
C ARG A 214 17.73 -0.07 -20.31
N ASP A 215 18.54 0.80 -19.72
CA ASP A 215 19.92 0.50 -19.32
C ASP A 215 19.99 -0.50 -18.15
N SER A 216 18.89 -0.71 -17.42
CA SER A 216 18.81 -1.74 -16.38
C SER A 216 19.05 -3.15 -16.90
N GLY A 217 18.80 -3.38 -18.20
CA GLY A 217 18.95 -4.69 -18.85
C GLY A 217 18.07 -5.77 -18.22
N ALA A 218 16.96 -5.38 -17.59
CA ALA A 218 16.04 -6.32 -16.95
C ALA A 218 15.47 -7.33 -17.95
N ASP A 219 15.37 -8.59 -17.54
CA ASP A 219 14.80 -9.65 -18.36
C ASP A 219 13.28 -9.48 -18.52
N ILE A 220 12.63 -8.93 -17.49
CA ILE A 220 11.20 -8.63 -17.50
C ILE A 220 10.97 -7.21 -16.96
N ILE A 221 10.14 -6.43 -17.64
CA ILE A 221 9.68 -5.12 -17.17
C ILE A 221 8.19 -5.23 -16.83
N MET A 222 7.83 -4.93 -15.59
CA MET A 222 6.46 -4.96 -15.10
C MET A 222 6.05 -3.60 -14.55
N ALA A 223 4.76 -3.29 -14.58
CA ALA A 223 4.22 -2.10 -13.94
C ALA A 223 2.92 -2.42 -13.21
N ALA A 224 2.75 -1.93 -11.98
CA ALA A 224 1.48 -1.95 -11.26
C ALA A 224 1.21 -0.55 -10.71
N CYS A 225 0.45 0.25 -11.47
CA CYS A 225 0.20 1.64 -11.12
C CYS A 225 -0.79 1.76 -9.97
N CYS A 226 -0.38 2.42 -8.88
CA CYS A 226 -1.22 2.57 -7.69
C CYS A 226 -2.59 3.17 -8.03
N GLY A 227 -3.67 2.49 -7.60
CA GLY A 227 -5.04 2.95 -7.82
C GLY A 227 -5.55 2.80 -9.26
N GLN A 228 -4.76 2.22 -10.17
CA GLN A 228 -5.15 1.98 -11.56
C GLN A 228 -5.30 0.49 -11.84
N SER A 229 -6.42 0.11 -12.45
CA SER A 229 -6.58 -1.24 -12.99
C SER A 229 -5.65 -1.46 -14.18
N GLU A 230 -5.41 -2.72 -14.55
CA GLU A 230 -4.65 -3.07 -15.76
C GLU A 230 -5.18 -2.31 -16.99
N HIS A 231 -6.50 -2.26 -17.17
CA HIS A 231 -7.14 -1.52 -18.28
C HIS A 231 -6.84 -0.02 -18.25
N THR A 232 -6.94 0.61 -17.08
CA THR A 232 -6.72 2.06 -16.92
C THR A 232 -5.25 2.42 -17.15
N ALA A 233 -4.34 1.60 -16.61
CA ALA A 233 -2.91 1.77 -16.78
C ALA A 233 -2.47 1.56 -18.24
N HIS A 234 -3.06 0.59 -18.96
CA HIS A 234 -2.82 0.43 -20.40
C HIS A 234 -3.24 1.65 -21.21
N ALA A 235 -4.40 2.24 -20.90
CA ALA A 235 -4.87 3.44 -21.59
C ALA A 235 -3.95 4.66 -21.35
N ALA A 236 -3.35 4.74 -20.15
CA ALA A 236 -2.40 5.78 -19.75
C ALA A 236 -0.97 5.53 -20.25
N GLY A 237 -0.60 4.29 -20.59
CA GLY A 237 0.74 3.87 -21.02
C GLY A 237 1.23 4.41 -22.37
N GLN A 238 0.62 5.47 -22.90
CA GLN A 238 1.06 6.12 -24.15
C GLN A 238 2.47 6.72 -24.05
N THR A 239 3.02 6.82 -22.84
CA THR A 239 4.36 7.33 -22.56
C THR A 239 5.44 6.26 -22.52
N VAL A 240 5.05 4.98 -22.53
CA VAL A 240 6.00 3.85 -22.61
C VAL A 240 6.62 3.87 -24.02
N PRO A 241 7.97 3.92 -24.13
CA PRO A 241 8.62 3.80 -25.43
C PRO A 241 8.24 2.51 -26.17
N ASP A 242 7.97 2.60 -27.47
CA ASP A 242 7.53 1.48 -28.31
C ASP A 242 8.47 0.25 -28.29
N ASP A 243 9.73 0.47 -27.94
CA ASP A 243 10.77 -0.56 -27.89
C ASP A 243 10.93 -1.20 -26.50
N LEU A 244 10.20 -0.74 -25.49
CA LEU A 244 10.11 -1.36 -24.17
C LEU A 244 8.80 -2.13 -24.05
N HIS A 245 8.91 -3.42 -23.77
CA HIS A 245 7.75 -4.26 -23.49
C HIS A 245 7.47 -4.27 -21.98
N VAL A 246 6.49 -3.46 -21.55
CA VAL A 246 6.07 -3.37 -20.14
C VAL A 246 4.82 -4.20 -19.92
N HIS A 247 4.92 -5.19 -19.02
CA HIS A 247 3.79 -6.00 -18.58
C HIS A 247 3.01 -5.26 -17.51
N ILE A 248 1.83 -4.76 -17.86
CA ILE A 248 0.97 -4.03 -16.94
C ILE A 248 0.13 -5.01 -16.12
N LEU A 249 0.15 -4.79 -14.80
CA LEU A 249 -0.55 -5.56 -13.78
C LEU A 249 -1.63 -4.68 -13.12
N ASP A 250 -2.61 -5.31 -12.47
CA ASP A 250 -3.65 -4.58 -11.72
C ASP A 250 -3.08 -3.97 -10.41
N GLY A 251 -2.66 -2.71 -10.47
CA GLY A 251 -2.17 -1.94 -9.32
C GLY A 251 -3.26 -1.34 -8.42
N ALA A 252 -4.53 -1.40 -8.81
CA ALA A 252 -5.63 -1.02 -7.95
C ALA A 252 -5.84 -2.05 -6.83
N LYS A 253 -5.57 -3.33 -7.12
CA LYS A 253 -5.75 -4.45 -6.17
C LYS A 253 -4.46 -5.00 -5.60
N HIS A 254 -3.34 -4.88 -6.32
CA HIS A 254 -2.11 -5.57 -5.97
C HIS A 254 -0.94 -4.61 -5.76
N PHE A 255 0.02 -5.05 -4.94
CA PHE A 255 1.34 -4.44 -4.73
C PHE A 255 1.38 -3.08 -4.02
N SER A 256 0.33 -2.27 -4.05
CA SER A 256 0.32 -0.91 -3.47
C SER A 256 -0.20 -0.82 -2.02
N ARG A 257 -0.77 -1.90 -1.47
CA ARG A 257 -1.30 -1.93 -0.10
C ARG A 257 -0.50 -2.93 0.76
N PRO A 258 0.24 -2.51 1.80
CA PRO A 258 0.97 -3.41 2.69
C PRO A 258 0.01 -4.07 3.68
N SER A 259 -0.83 -4.98 3.18
CA SER A 259 -1.89 -5.66 3.91
C SER A 259 -1.92 -7.15 3.55
N PRO A 260 -2.82 -7.97 4.13
CA PRO A 260 -2.96 -9.39 3.79
C PRO A 260 -3.20 -9.65 2.29
N THR A 261 -3.63 -8.64 1.53
CA THR A 261 -3.80 -8.69 0.06
C THR A 261 -2.49 -9.04 -0.67
N ILE A 262 -1.32 -8.75 -0.09
CA ILE A 262 -0.02 -9.12 -0.67
C ILE A 262 0.13 -10.64 -0.82
N MET A 263 -0.53 -11.47 0.00
CA MET A 263 -0.54 -12.92 -0.21
C MET A 263 -1.10 -13.31 -1.58
N GLU A 264 -2.13 -12.59 -2.06
CA GLU A 264 -2.70 -12.80 -3.38
C GLU A 264 -1.81 -12.18 -4.47
N SER A 265 -1.19 -11.03 -4.19
CA SER A 265 -0.19 -10.41 -5.09
C SER A 265 1.01 -11.33 -5.36
N MET A 266 1.48 -12.07 -4.35
CA MET A 266 2.58 -13.04 -4.51
C MET A 266 2.22 -14.14 -5.51
N ARG A 267 1.00 -14.69 -5.42
CA ARG A 267 0.49 -15.67 -6.39
C ARG A 267 0.42 -15.06 -7.79
N TYR A 268 -0.22 -13.90 -7.91
CA TYR A 268 -0.41 -13.23 -9.20
C TYR A 268 0.93 -12.88 -9.87
N PHE A 269 1.90 -12.41 -9.08
CA PHE A 269 3.26 -12.16 -9.55
C PHE A 269 3.95 -13.42 -10.06
N ALA A 270 3.89 -14.51 -9.30
CA ALA A 270 4.51 -15.78 -9.69
C ALA A 270 3.86 -16.37 -10.94
N ASP A 271 2.53 -16.38 -11.02
CA ASP A 271 1.77 -16.85 -12.20
C ASP A 271 2.14 -16.02 -13.45
N THR A 272 2.34 -14.71 -13.29
CA THR A 272 2.78 -13.81 -14.37
C THR A 272 4.19 -14.17 -14.84
N ILE A 273 5.15 -14.34 -13.94
CA ILE A 273 6.53 -14.72 -14.32
C ILE A 273 6.53 -16.05 -15.08
N GLU A 274 5.77 -17.04 -14.61
CA GLU A 274 5.71 -18.34 -15.25
C GLU A 274 5.09 -18.26 -16.65
N ALA A 275 4.04 -17.45 -16.83
CA ALA A 275 3.44 -17.22 -18.14
C ALA A 275 4.38 -16.51 -19.14
N LEU A 276 5.23 -15.59 -18.67
CA LEU A 276 6.17 -14.85 -19.51
C LEU A 276 7.42 -15.65 -19.89
N ARG A 277 7.70 -16.73 -19.15
CA ARG A 277 8.79 -17.66 -19.43
C ARG A 277 8.40 -18.83 -20.33
N ALA A 278 7.10 -19.08 -20.52
CA ALA A 278 6.57 -20.18 -21.32
C ALA A 278 6.66 -19.88 -22.83
#